data_AF-A0A148KLJ3-F1
#
_entry.id   AF-A0A148KLJ3-F1
#
_cell.length_a   1.000
_cell.length_b   1.000
_cell.length_c   1.000
_cell.angle_alpha   90.00
_cell.angle_beta   90.00
_cell.angle_gamma   90.00
#
_symmetry.space_group_name_H-M   'P 1'
#
loop_
_entity.id
_entity.type
_entity.pdbx_description
1 polymer ?
#
loop_
_entity_poly.entity_id
_entity_poly.type
_entity_poly.pdbx_seq_one_letter_code
_entity_poly.pdbx_strand_id
1 'polypeptide(L)'
;MGPECRRELPSLEKTCQQYHNAIAMFAVILNINGTDDAICQLQQESALSIPIVMDQHGSIASNFNFVGTPFHVLINTSGEVVYTTYHDEAKLAFKLEQLANGQAVEVNIEKANEQLAQAVNNVVPKTGTNLLYCSAAWWTPIYWMLTQVLRLIT
;
A
#
# COMPACT_ATOMS: atom_id res chain seq x y z
N MET A 1 12.40 3.26 -4.13
CA MET A 1 10.99 3.31 -4.58
C MET A 1 10.95 3.37 -6.10
N GLY A 2 10.13 2.52 -6.74
CA GLY A 2 9.98 2.48 -8.20
C GLY A 2 9.20 3.68 -8.78
N PRO A 3 9.31 3.95 -10.10
CA PRO A 3 8.68 5.10 -10.75
C PRO A 3 7.14 5.06 -10.70
N GLU A 4 6.54 3.88 -10.83
CA GLU A 4 5.07 3.72 -10.76
C GLU A 4 4.55 4.07 -9.36
N CYS A 5 5.19 3.56 -8.28
CA CYS A 5 4.83 3.95 -6.92
C CYS A 5 4.97 5.46 -6.69
N ARG A 6 6.06 6.08 -7.18
CA ARG A 6 6.27 7.53 -7.05
C ARG A 6 5.17 8.33 -7.74
N ARG A 7 4.67 7.85 -8.89
CA ARG A 7 3.61 8.52 -9.66
C ARG A 7 2.28 8.56 -8.90
N GLU A 8 1.99 7.53 -8.09
CA GLU A 8 0.73 7.40 -7.36
C GLU A 8 0.70 8.16 -6.02
N LEU A 9 1.86 8.56 -5.47
CA LEU A 9 1.93 9.22 -4.16
C LEU A 9 1.02 10.45 -4.01
N PRO A 10 0.93 11.39 -4.97
CA PRO A 10 0.03 12.54 -4.84
C PRO A 10 -1.45 12.14 -4.76
N SER A 11 -1.85 11.10 -5.50
CA SER A 11 -3.22 10.58 -5.49
C SER A 11 -3.52 9.84 -4.19
N LEU A 12 -2.56 9.05 -3.69
CA LEU A 12 -2.63 8.40 -2.38
C LEU A 12 -2.83 9.42 -1.26
N GLU A 13 -2.03 10.49 -1.24
CA GLU A 13 -2.14 11.54 -0.23
C GLU A 13 -3.50 12.22 -0.28
N LYS A 14 -3.97 12.59 -1.47
CA LYS A 14 -5.30 13.18 -1.66
C LYS A 14 -6.40 12.27 -1.15
N THR A 15 -6.30 10.97 -1.45
CA THR A 15 -7.27 9.96 -1.01
C THR A 15 -7.25 9.80 0.52
N CYS A 16 -6.05 9.78 1.12
CA CYS A 16 -5.87 9.75 2.57
C CYS A 16 -6.54 10.96 3.24
N GLN A 17 -6.24 12.16 2.77
CA GLN A 17 -6.86 13.39 3.27
C GLN A 17 -8.38 13.39 3.10
N GLN A 18 -8.90 12.87 1.99
CA GLN A 18 -10.34 12.84 1.73
C GLN A 18 -11.08 11.86 2.65
N TYR A 19 -10.51 10.68 2.92
CA TYR A 19 -11.22 9.58 3.56
C TYR A 19 -10.74 9.20 4.95
N HIS A 20 -9.72 9.85 5.52
CA HIS A 20 -9.13 9.48 6.83
C HIS A 20 -10.14 9.39 8.00
N ASN A 21 -11.28 10.08 7.94
CA ASN A 21 -12.33 10.01 8.96
C ASN A 21 -13.30 8.83 8.78
N ALA A 22 -13.35 8.24 7.58
CA ALA A 22 -14.26 7.15 7.23
C ALA A 22 -13.53 5.81 7.01
N ILE A 23 -12.26 5.88 6.60
CA ILE A 23 -11.43 4.73 6.24
C ILE A 23 -10.08 4.86 6.94
N ALA A 24 -9.68 3.81 7.65
CA ALA A 24 -8.32 3.66 8.13
C ALA A 24 -7.42 3.25 6.96
N MET A 25 -6.38 4.02 6.69
CA MET A 25 -5.48 3.80 5.55
C MET A 25 -4.05 3.60 6.04
N PHE A 26 -3.36 2.59 5.51
CA PHE A 26 -1.96 2.30 5.83
C PHE A 26 -1.15 2.05 4.57
N ALA A 27 0.04 2.64 4.49
CA ALA A 27 1.04 2.31 3.49
C ALA A 27 1.99 1.23 4.04
N VAL A 28 1.92 0.02 3.51
CA VAL A 28 2.88 -1.05 3.81
C VAL A 28 4.11 -0.85 2.95
N ILE A 29 5.29 -0.86 3.55
CA ILE A 29 6.58 -0.89 2.86
C ILE A 29 7.21 -2.26 3.11
N LEU A 30 7.40 -3.02 2.02
CA LEU A 30 8.22 -4.23 2.07
C LEU A 30 9.67 -3.85 2.33
N ASN A 31 10.14 -4.25 3.51
CA ASN A 31 11.48 -3.94 3.95
C ASN A 31 12.37 -5.18 3.94
N ILE A 32 13.02 -5.41 2.81
CA ILE A 32 14.06 -6.45 2.73
C ILE A 32 15.43 -5.88 3.20
N ASN A 33 15.62 -4.54 3.30
CA ASN A 33 16.93 -3.88 3.59
C ASN A 33 16.93 -2.39 4.07
N GLY A 34 15.80 -1.69 4.10
CA GLY A 34 15.63 -0.33 4.63
C GLY A 34 15.66 -0.20 6.16
N THR A 35 15.83 1.04 6.62
CA THR A 35 15.90 1.44 8.03
C THR A 35 14.73 2.36 8.39
N ASP A 36 14.47 2.57 9.67
CA ASP A 36 13.47 3.55 10.14
C ASP A 36 13.76 4.96 9.59
N ASP A 37 15.04 5.34 9.49
CA ASP A 37 15.48 6.61 8.91
C ASP A 37 15.02 6.79 7.45
N ALA A 38 15.02 5.71 6.66
CA ALA A 38 14.58 5.74 5.27
C ALA A 38 13.05 5.96 5.15
N ILE A 39 12.27 5.48 6.12
CA ILE A 39 10.83 5.79 6.20
C ILE A 39 10.63 7.26 6.56
N CYS A 40 11.32 7.74 7.59
CA CYS A 40 11.20 9.13 8.02
C CYS A 40 11.57 10.09 6.89
N GLN A 41 12.65 9.79 6.14
CA GLN A 41 13.03 10.56 4.97
C GLN A 41 11.96 10.53 3.88
N LEU A 42 11.39 9.36 3.57
CA LEU A 42 10.31 9.25 2.58
C LEU A 42 9.07 10.08 2.98
N GLN A 43 8.66 10.02 4.25
CA GLN A 43 7.53 10.80 4.76
C GLN A 43 7.79 12.30 4.65
N GLN A 44 9.00 12.75 5.00
CA GLN A 44 9.39 14.15 4.91
C GLN A 44 9.47 14.65 3.47
N GLU A 45 10.12 13.90 2.57
CA GLU A 45 10.29 14.29 1.16
C GLU A 45 8.98 14.27 0.37
N SER A 46 8.05 13.41 0.75
CA SER A 46 6.81 13.18 0.01
C SER A 46 5.59 13.85 0.64
N ALA A 47 5.76 14.51 1.80
CA ALA A 47 4.68 15.11 2.59
C ALA A 47 3.48 14.17 2.81
N LEU A 48 3.76 12.87 2.99
CA LEU A 48 2.74 11.84 3.15
C LEU A 48 2.21 11.84 4.58
N SER A 49 0.90 12.03 4.73
CA SER A 49 0.20 11.93 6.02
C SER A 49 -0.22 10.50 6.35
N ILE A 50 -0.22 9.61 5.36
CA ILE A 50 -0.62 8.21 5.55
C ILE A 50 0.35 7.50 6.52
N PRO A 51 -0.18 6.80 7.55
CA PRO A 51 0.63 5.95 8.40
C PRO A 51 1.36 4.87 7.59
N ILE A 52 2.64 4.66 7.90
CA ILE A 52 3.49 3.68 7.20
C ILE A 52 3.75 2.48 8.12
N VAL A 53 3.50 1.28 7.60
CA VAL A 53 3.78 0.00 8.26
C VAL A 53 4.94 -0.68 7.54
N MET A 54 5.93 -1.14 8.29
CA MET A 54 7.07 -1.85 7.73
C MET A 54 6.85 -3.36 7.78
N ASP A 55 6.79 -4.01 6.62
CA ASP A 55 6.69 -5.47 6.52
C ASP A 55 8.08 -6.08 6.27
N GLN A 56 8.80 -6.33 7.37
CA GLN A 56 10.20 -6.77 7.37
C GLN A 56 10.41 -8.16 6.76
N HIS A 57 9.40 -9.02 6.83
CA HIS A 57 9.51 -10.41 6.39
C HIS A 57 8.57 -10.76 5.23
N GLY A 58 7.86 -9.77 4.68
CA GLY A 58 6.84 -10.01 3.67
C GLY A 58 5.59 -10.70 4.20
N SER A 59 5.45 -10.79 5.53
CA SER A 59 4.39 -11.50 6.24
C SER A 59 3.00 -10.89 6.03
N ILE A 60 2.91 -9.60 5.71
CA ILE A 60 1.66 -8.92 5.36
C ILE A 60 1.40 -9.14 3.87
N ALA A 61 2.37 -8.82 3.01
CA ALA A 61 2.20 -8.88 1.56
C ALA A 61 1.95 -10.31 1.05
N SER A 62 2.58 -11.33 1.65
CA SER A 62 2.43 -12.73 1.27
C SER A 62 0.99 -13.24 1.35
N ASN A 63 0.16 -12.61 2.16
CA ASN A 63 -1.23 -13.01 2.33
C ASN A 63 -2.08 -12.69 1.09
N PHE A 64 -1.65 -11.76 0.24
CA PHE A 64 -2.49 -11.20 -0.83
C PHE A 64 -2.08 -11.65 -2.24
N ASN A 65 -1.38 -12.79 -2.39
CA ASN A 65 -0.82 -13.24 -3.67
C ASN A 65 -0.03 -12.13 -4.40
N PHE A 66 0.69 -11.34 -3.61
CA PHE A 66 1.41 -10.16 -4.04
C PHE A 66 2.55 -10.51 -5.00
N VAL A 67 2.59 -9.87 -6.18
CA VAL A 67 3.65 -10.09 -7.18
C VAL A 67 4.49 -8.85 -7.52
N GLY A 68 4.13 -7.66 -7.01
CA GLY A 68 4.80 -6.41 -7.38
C GLY A 68 4.12 -5.17 -6.83
N THR A 69 4.63 -3.99 -7.20
CA THR A 69 4.15 -2.71 -6.67
C THR A 69 4.01 -1.63 -7.73
N PRO A 70 3.09 -0.66 -7.54
CA PRO A 70 2.18 -0.49 -6.39
C PRO A 70 1.09 -1.57 -6.32
N PHE A 71 0.57 -1.87 -5.13
CA PHE A 71 -0.49 -2.86 -4.94
C PHE A 71 -1.48 -2.37 -3.89
N HIS A 72 -2.75 -2.28 -4.26
CA HIS A 72 -3.82 -1.76 -3.43
C HIS A 72 -4.73 -2.89 -2.99
N VAL A 73 -5.13 -2.90 -1.72
CA VAL A 73 -6.07 -3.87 -1.16
C VAL A 73 -7.15 -3.13 -0.36
N LEU A 74 -8.41 -3.25 -0.79
CA LEU A 74 -9.57 -2.75 -0.06
C LEU A 74 -10.14 -3.84 0.83
N ILE A 75 -10.35 -3.53 2.11
CA ILE A 75 -10.90 -4.45 3.12
C ILE A 75 -12.15 -3.81 3.74
N ASN A 76 -13.26 -4.55 3.75
CA ASN A 76 -14.50 -4.06 4.34
C ASN A 76 -14.49 -4.15 5.88
N THR A 77 -15.54 -3.65 6.53
CA THR A 77 -15.69 -3.66 8.00
C THR A 77 -15.80 -5.07 8.59
N SER A 78 -16.14 -6.08 7.78
CA SER A 78 -16.14 -7.50 8.16
C SER A 78 -14.76 -8.15 8.10
N GLY A 79 -13.73 -7.42 7.64
CA GLY A 79 -12.39 -7.97 7.44
C GLY A 79 -12.24 -8.78 6.15
N GLU A 80 -13.08 -8.54 5.15
CA GLU A 80 -13.03 -9.26 3.87
C GLU A 80 -12.37 -8.40 2.79
N VAL A 81 -11.51 -9.02 1.97
CA VAL A 81 -10.93 -8.35 0.80
C VAL A 81 -11.99 -8.19 -0.29
N VAL A 82 -12.34 -6.95 -0.59
CA VAL A 82 -13.38 -6.63 -1.58
C VAL A 82 -12.79 -6.17 -2.92
N TYR A 83 -11.53 -5.72 -2.93
CA TYR A 83 -10.87 -5.32 -4.16
C TYR A 83 -9.35 -5.35 -4.04
N THR A 84 -8.66 -5.74 -5.11
CA THR A 84 -7.20 -5.64 -5.23
C THR A 84 -6.82 -5.15 -6.61
N THR A 85 -5.85 -4.25 -6.72
CA THR A 85 -5.33 -3.79 -8.03
C THR A 85 -3.86 -3.37 -7.92
N TYR A 86 -3.17 -3.30 -9.06
CA TYR A 86 -1.80 -2.79 -9.15
C TYR A 86 -1.74 -1.33 -9.66
N HIS A 87 -2.90 -0.71 -9.88
CA HIS A 87 -2.98 0.61 -10.51
C HIS A 87 -3.95 1.51 -9.77
N ASP A 88 -3.58 2.78 -9.63
CA ASP A 88 -4.50 3.84 -9.28
C ASP A 88 -5.43 4.16 -10.46
N GLU A 89 -6.61 3.54 -10.45
CA GLU A 89 -7.59 3.59 -11.55
C GLU A 89 -9.01 3.95 -11.06
N ALA A 90 -9.89 4.36 -11.97
CA ALA A 90 -11.25 4.78 -11.64
C ALA A 90 -12.06 3.73 -10.84
N LYS A 91 -11.82 2.44 -11.10
CA LYS A 91 -12.47 1.35 -10.37
C LYS A 91 -12.03 1.28 -8.91
N LEU A 92 -10.75 1.55 -8.61
CA LEU A 92 -10.27 1.67 -7.23
C LEU A 92 -10.99 2.82 -6.52
N ALA A 93 -10.99 4.02 -7.11
CA ALA A 93 -11.63 5.20 -6.54
C ALA A 93 -13.12 4.98 -6.26
N PHE A 94 -13.85 4.39 -7.21
CA PHE A 94 -15.27 4.08 -7.07
C PHE A 94 -15.53 3.12 -5.89
N LYS A 95 -14.75 2.05 -5.77
CA LYS A 95 -14.90 1.08 -4.68
C LYS A 95 -14.55 1.67 -3.32
N LEU A 96 -13.57 2.57 -3.27
CA LEU A 96 -13.14 3.28 -2.08
C LEU A 96 -14.24 4.24 -1.60
N GLU A 97 -14.88 4.97 -2.51
CA GLU A 97 -16.06 5.80 -2.23
C GLU A 97 -17.24 4.98 -1.69
N GLN A 98 -17.52 3.82 -2.29
CA GLN A 98 -18.56 2.90 -1.79
C GLN A 98 -18.31 2.53 -0.33
N LEU A 99 -17.07 2.11 0.00
CA LEU A 99 -16.71 1.75 1.36
C LEU A 99 -16.74 2.94 2.33
N ALA A 100 -16.31 4.12 1.90
CA ALA A 100 -16.38 5.34 2.71
C ALA A 100 -17.81 5.72 3.09
N ASN A 101 -18.76 5.47 2.18
CA ASN A 101 -20.18 5.72 2.38
C ASN A 101 -20.91 4.56 3.09
N GLY A 102 -20.19 3.54 3.56
CA GLY A 102 -20.77 2.37 4.22
C GLY A 102 -21.60 1.47 3.30
N GLN A 103 -21.42 1.58 1.99
CA GLN A 103 -22.11 0.74 1.00
C GLN A 103 -21.47 -0.64 0.97
N ALA A 104 -22.30 -1.67 0.84
CA ALA A 104 -21.82 -3.03 0.65
C ALA A 104 -21.07 -3.13 -0.69
N VAL A 105 -19.84 -3.62 -0.65
CA VAL A 105 -19.05 -3.97 -1.82
C VAL A 105 -18.95 -5.49 -1.87
N GLU A 106 -19.31 -6.07 -3.01
CA GLU A 106 -19.21 -7.52 -3.22
C GLU A 106 -17.77 -8.00 -2.96
N VAL A 107 -17.67 -9.10 -2.21
CA VAL A 107 -16.40 -9.76 -1.90
C VAL A 107 -15.84 -10.35 -3.20
N ASN A 108 -14.57 -10.08 -3.48
CA ASN A 108 -13.91 -10.65 -4.64
C ASN A 108 -13.38 -12.06 -4.29
N ILE A 109 -14.29 -13.05 -4.32
CA ILE A 109 -14.01 -14.46 -3.99
C ILE A 109 -13.02 -15.10 -4.98
N GLU A 110 -12.86 -14.56 -6.19
CA GLU A 110 -11.97 -15.15 -7.22
C GLU A 110 -10.47 -15.03 -6.89
N LYS A 111 -10.08 -14.23 -5.88
CA LYS A 111 -8.68 -14.09 -5.43
C LYS A 111 -8.45 -14.36 -3.94
N ALA A 112 -9.50 -14.48 -3.14
CA ALA A 112 -9.38 -14.77 -1.72
C ALA A 112 -9.23 -16.29 -1.52
N ASN A 113 -7.99 -16.76 -1.44
CA ASN A 113 -7.74 -18.08 -0.84
C ASN A 113 -8.08 -18.02 0.66
N GLU A 114 -8.43 -19.17 1.27
CA GLU A 114 -8.78 -19.24 2.70
C GLU A 114 -7.68 -18.66 3.61
N GLN A 115 -6.43 -18.71 3.15
CA GLN A 115 -5.26 -18.14 3.80
C GLN A 115 -5.31 -16.61 3.86
N LEU A 116 -5.78 -15.94 2.80
CA LEU A 116 -5.96 -14.49 2.78
C LEU A 116 -7.04 -14.04 3.78
N ALA A 117 -8.16 -14.76 3.87
CA ALA A 117 -9.23 -14.45 4.82
C ALA A 117 -8.77 -14.60 6.28
N GLN A 118 -7.94 -15.60 6.59
CA GLN A 118 -7.38 -15.77 7.93
C GLN A 118 -6.32 -14.71 8.26
N ALA A 119 -5.50 -14.33 7.29
CA ALA A 119 -4.47 -13.33 7.48
C ALA A 119 -5.03 -11.92 7.71
N VAL A 120 -6.06 -11.53 6.97
CA VAL A 120 -6.73 -10.23 7.18
C VAL A 120 -7.30 -10.14 8.59
N ASN A 121 -7.92 -11.21 9.09
CA ASN A 121 -8.44 -11.27 10.46
C ASN A 121 -7.37 -11.07 11.55
N ASN A 122 -6.10 -11.38 11.26
CA ASN A 122 -5.01 -11.32 12.22
C ASN A 122 -4.22 -10.00 12.17
N VAL A 123 -4.23 -9.31 11.03
CA VAL A 123 -3.42 -8.10 10.80
C VAL A 123 -4.27 -6.82 10.87
N VAL A 124 -5.57 -6.92 10.58
CA VAL A 124 -6.44 -5.75 10.45
C VAL A 124 -7.27 -5.53 11.72
N PRO A 125 -7.26 -4.32 12.31
CA PRO A 125 -8.16 -3.98 13.40
C PRO A 125 -9.62 -4.18 13.00
N LYS A 126 -10.39 -4.90 13.83
CA LYS A 126 -11.81 -5.25 13.59
C LYS A 126 -12.79 -4.07 13.71
N THR A 127 -12.30 -2.84 13.67
CA THR A 127 -13.08 -1.63 13.88
C THR A 127 -12.86 -0.66 12.73
N GLY A 128 -13.92 -0.39 11.95
CA GLY A 128 -13.89 0.55 10.81
C GLY A 128 -13.54 -0.12 9.47
N THR A 129 -13.67 0.66 8.39
CA THR A 129 -13.26 0.25 7.04
C THR A 129 -11.74 0.40 6.94
N ASN A 130 -11.03 -0.62 6.43
CA ASN A 130 -9.58 -0.62 6.36
C ASN A 130 -9.10 -0.70 4.91
N LEU A 131 -8.25 0.22 4.48
CA LEU A 131 -7.52 0.16 3.22
C LEU A 131 -6.05 -0.12 3.51
N LEU A 132 -5.52 -1.12 2.83
CA LEU A 132 -4.11 -1.46 2.85
C LEU A 132 -3.49 -1.08 1.50
N TYR A 133 -2.69 -0.04 1.48
CA TYR A 133 -1.87 0.35 0.34
C TYR A 133 -0.51 -0.32 0.49
N CYS A 134 -0.14 -1.27 -0.37
CA CYS A 134 1.16 -1.91 -0.35
C CYS A 134 2.09 -1.25 -1.40
N SER A 135 3.14 -0.60 -0.91
CA SER A 135 4.26 -0.14 -1.73
C SER A 135 5.52 -0.95 -1.39
N ALA A 136 6.39 -1.13 -2.36
CA ALA A 136 7.68 -1.76 -2.12
C ALA A 136 8.69 -0.68 -2.42
N ALA A 137 9.43 -0.31 -1.38
CA ALA A 137 10.63 0.46 -1.57
C ALA A 137 11.69 -0.53 -2.11
N TRP A 138 11.62 -0.85 -3.41
CA TRP A 138 12.82 -1.32 -4.11
C TRP A 138 13.78 -0.14 -4.08
N TRP A 139 14.61 -0.07 -3.05
CA TRP A 139 15.88 0.64 -3.10
C TRP A 139 16.80 -0.31 -3.86
N THR A 140 16.77 -0.30 -5.19
CA THR A 140 17.85 -0.89 -5.95
C THR A 140 19.06 0.05 -5.79
N PRO A 141 20.15 -0.36 -5.12
CA PRO A 141 21.36 0.47 -4.99
C PRO A 141 22.02 0.77 -6.35
N ILE A 142 21.60 0.05 -7.40
CA ILE A 142 22.16 0.14 -8.76
C ILE A 142 22.07 1.55 -9.33
N TYR A 143 21.00 2.32 -9.04
CA TYR A 143 20.86 3.67 -9.59
C TYR A 143 21.80 4.69 -8.91
N TRP A 144 22.12 4.47 -7.62
CA TRP A 144 23.07 5.30 -6.87
C TRP A 144 24.52 4.98 -7.25
N MET A 145 24.82 3.70 -7.53
CA MET A 145 26.15 3.28 -8.00
C MET A 145 26.46 3.84 -9.40
N LEU A 146 25.49 3.87 -10.32
CA LEU A 146 25.68 4.44 -11.66
C LEU A 146 25.88 5.97 -11.64
N THR A 147 25.24 6.69 -10.72
CA THR A 147 25.41 8.15 -10.60
C THR A 147 26.74 8.55 -9.97
N GLN A 148 27.28 7.75 -9.05
CA GLN A 148 28.65 7.95 -8.52
C GLN A 148 29.72 7.59 -9.55
N VAL A 149 29.53 6.52 -10.32
CA VAL A 149 30.44 6.14 -11.41
C VAL A 149 30.46 7.20 -12.52
N LEU A 150 29.31 7.80 -12.89
CA LEU A 150 29.30 8.88 -13.88
C LEU A 150 29.98 10.17 -13.39
N ARG A 151 29.94 10.47 -12.09
CA ARG A 151 30.62 11.64 -11.49
C ARG A 151 32.12 11.47 -11.28
N LEU A 152 32.64 10.25 -11.37
CA LEU A 152 34.08 9.97 -11.32
C LEU A 152 34.73 9.94 -12.71
N ILE A 153 33.93 10.04 -13.78
CA ILE A 153 34.38 9.94 -15.18
C ILE A 153 34.02 11.22 -15.99
N THR A 154 33.53 12.27 -15.33
CA THR A 154 33.44 13.64 -15.88
C THR A 154 34.15 14.61 -14.96
#